data_AF-A0A1A0U270-F1
#
_entry.id   AF-A0A1A0U270-F1
#
_cell.length_a   1.000
_cell.length_b   1.000
_cell.length_c   1.000
_cell.angle_alpha   90.00
_cell.angle_beta   90.00
_cell.angle_gamma   90.00
#
_symmetry.space_group_name_H-M   'P 1'
#
loop_
_entity.id
_entity.type
_entity.pdbx_description
1 polymer ?
#
loop_
_entity_poly.entity_id
_entity_poly.type
_entity_poly.pdbx_seq_one_letter_code
_entity_poly.pdbx_strand_id
1 'polypeptide(L)' 'MREYAFVSDAAAIGCVGTLTVATRGDRGAGEVLVTVRGAKEAFLAWSDDPLPKGAEVLVVEVRGTRTVVVEPWQGLA' A
#
# COMPACT_ATOMS: atom_id res chain seq x y z
N MET A 1 -12.04 28.23 11.76
CA MET A 1 -11.90 26.84 11.30
C MET A 1 -10.47 26.69 10.80
N ARG A 2 -9.59 26.06 11.59
CA ARG A 2 -8.23 25.76 11.14
C ARG A 2 -8.34 24.57 10.19
N GLU A 3 -7.81 24.73 8.99
CA GLU A 3 -7.64 23.64 8.04
C GLU A 3 -6.58 22.69 8.62
N TYR A 4 -7.02 21.73 9.43
CA TYR A 4 -6.22 20.52 9.64
C TYR A 4 -6.19 19.85 8.28
N ALA A 5 -5.02 19.80 7.64
CA ALA A 5 -4.84 18.99 6.45
C ALA A 5 -5.22 17.56 6.81
N PHE A 6 -6.42 17.13 6.43
CA PHE A 6 -6.81 15.74 6.53
C PHE A 6 -5.88 15.00 5.58
N VAL A 7 -4.89 14.35 6.17
CA VAL A 7 -3.93 13.51 5.47
C VAL A 7 -4.71 12.35 4.88
N SER A 8 -5.08 12.49 3.61
CA SER A 8 -5.81 11.44 2.90
C SER A 8 -4.87 10.27 2.64
N ASP A 9 -5.34 9.06 2.96
CA ASP A 9 -4.70 7.80 2.56
C ASP A 9 -4.60 7.69 1.02
N ALA A 10 -5.42 8.44 0.26
CA ALA A 10 -5.33 8.53 -1.20
C ALA A 10 -3.95 9.01 -1.69
N ALA A 11 -3.17 9.70 -0.85
CA ALA A 11 -1.80 10.07 -1.17
C ALA A 11 -0.85 8.86 -1.31
N ALA A 12 -1.28 7.66 -0.90
CA ALA A 12 -0.53 6.42 -1.13
C ALA A 12 -0.71 5.86 -2.54
N ILE A 13 -1.77 6.23 -3.26
CA ILE A 13 -2.03 5.73 -4.63
C ILE A 13 -0.89 6.20 -5.55
N GLY A 14 -0.33 5.25 -6.30
CA GLY A 14 0.84 5.49 -7.16
C GLY A 14 2.18 5.38 -6.44
N CYS A 15 2.21 5.20 -5.12
CA CYS A 15 3.46 4.92 -4.41
C CYS A 15 3.87 3.46 -4.57
N VAL A 16 5.15 3.24 -4.81
CA VAL A 16 5.79 1.93 -4.69
C VAL A 16 6.17 1.69 -3.23
N GLY A 17 5.90 0.49 -2.74
CA GLY A 17 6.24 0.06 -1.39
C GLY A 17 6.78 -1.36 -1.36
N THR A 18 7.12 -1.82 -0.15
CA THR A 18 7.61 -3.18 0.07
C THR A 18 6.71 -3.89 1.07
N LEU A 19 6.32 -5.14 0.77
CA LEU A 19 5.54 -5.95 1.70
C LEU A 19 6.38 -6.35 2.92
N THR A 20 5.95 -5.93 4.11
CA THR A 20 6.54 -6.34 5.41
C THR A 20 5.89 -7.63 5.93
N VAL A 21 4.64 -7.87 5.53
CA VAL A 21 3.88 -9.12 5.75
C VAL A 21 3.29 -9.56 4.41
N ALA A 22 3.46 -10.84 4.07
CA ALA A 22 2.91 -11.42 2.83
C ALA A 22 1.39 -11.26 2.76
N THR A 23 0.88 -10.95 1.58
CA THR A 23 -0.56 -11.04 1.30
C THR A 23 -0.96 -12.50 1.06
N ARG A 24 -2.26 -12.79 1.16
CA ARG A 24 -2.79 -14.15 0.94
C ARG A 24 -3.78 -14.18 -0.23
N GLY A 25 -3.70 -13.20 -1.12
CA GLY A 25 -4.71 -12.94 -2.15
C GLY A 25 -6.03 -12.49 -1.50
N ASP A 26 -7.13 -12.93 -2.08
CA ASP A 26 -8.49 -12.80 -1.54
C ASP A 26 -8.68 -13.43 -0.13
N ARG A 27 -7.79 -14.33 0.29
CA ARG A 27 -7.86 -15.02 1.60
C ARG A 27 -7.33 -14.19 2.77
N GLY A 28 -6.73 -13.02 2.53
CA GLY A 28 -6.38 -12.10 3.60
C GLY A 28 -5.28 -11.11 3.30
N ALA A 29 -5.34 -9.97 3.99
CA ALA A 29 -4.38 -8.90 3.87
C ALA A 29 -2.97 -9.28 4.35
N GLY A 30 -1.98 -8.62 3.74
CA GLY A 30 -0.64 -8.44 4.27
C GLY A 30 -0.46 -7.03 4.82
N GLU A 31 0.79 -6.58 4.86
CA GLU A 31 1.16 -5.22 5.24
C GLU A 31 2.21 -4.70 4.25
N VAL A 32 2.00 -3.47 3.77
CA VAL A 32 2.94 -2.76 2.91
C VAL A 32 3.48 -1.53 3.62
N LEU A 33 4.79 -1.31 3.51
CA LEU A 33 5.44 -0.08 3.94
C LEU A 33 5.68 0.81 2.71
N VAL A 34 5.03 1.98 2.67
CA VAL A 34 5.14 2.96 1.58
C VAL A 34 5.69 4.28 2.10
N THR A 35 6.40 5.02 1.25
CA THR A 35 6.80 6.39 1.56
C THR A 35 5.74 7.34 1.02
N VAL A 36 5.00 7.99 1.91
CA VAL A 36 3.97 8.98 1.58
C VAL A 36 4.38 10.32 2.18
N ARG A 37 4.48 11.36 1.35
CA ARG A 37 4.90 12.72 1.79
C ARG A 37 6.20 12.75 2.60
N GLY A 38 7.16 11.90 2.23
CA GLY A 38 8.46 11.82 2.90
C GLY A 38 8.48 11.05 4.22
N ALA A 39 7.35 10.48 4.66
CA ALA A 39 7.28 9.61 5.83
C ALA A 39 7.00 8.16 5.40
N LYS A 40 7.57 7.19 6.12
CA LYS A 40 7.22 5.77 5.94
C LYS A 40 5.96 5.46 6.73
N GLU A 41 5.00 4.88 6.04
CA GLU A 41 3.67 4.59 6.57
C GLU A 41 3.30 3.13 6.24
N ALA A 42 2.78 2.39 7.24
CA ALA A 42 2.37 1.00 7.08
C ALA A 42 0.86 0.88 6.81
N PHE A 43 0.46 0.17 5.76
CA PHE A 43 -0.94 -0.05 5.38
C PHE A 43 -1.25 -1.54 5.30
N LEU A 44 -2.50 -1.91 5.62
CA LEU A 44 -3.02 -3.23 5.28
C LEU A 44 -3.10 -3.35 3.76
N ALA A 45 -2.50 -4.40 3.20
CA ALA A 45 -2.38 -4.59 1.76
C ALA A 45 -3.20 -5.78 1.29
N TRP A 46 -4.12 -5.55 0.36
CA TRP A 46 -4.80 -6.59 -0.40
C TRP A 46 -4.18 -6.71 -1.79
N SER A 47 -4.20 -7.91 -2.35
CA SER A 47 -3.82 -8.19 -3.73
C SER A 47 -4.69 -9.33 -4.23
N ASP A 48 -4.79 -9.48 -5.55
CA ASP A 48 -5.56 -10.57 -6.15
C ASP A 48 -4.88 -11.92 -5.89
N ASP A 49 -3.58 -12.01 -6.18
CA ASP A 49 -2.76 -13.19 -5.91
C ASP A 49 -1.93 -13.05 -4.62
N PRO A 50 -1.53 -14.16 -3.95
CA PRO A 50 -0.61 -14.11 -2.82
C PRO A 50 0.77 -13.56 -3.22
N LEU A 51 1.23 -12.53 -2.52
CA LEU A 51 2.52 -11.89 -2.73
C LEU A 51 3.43 -12.11 -1.52
N PRO A 52 4.70 -12.50 -1.72
CA PRO A 52 5.60 -12.80 -0.62
C PRO A 52 6.07 -11.53 0.11
N LYS A 53 6.48 -11.69 1.36
CA LYS A 53 7.22 -10.65 2.09
C LYS A 53 8.46 -10.24 1.30
N GLY A 54 8.72 -8.94 1.23
CA GLY A 54 9.83 -8.36 0.49
C GLY A 54 9.53 -8.04 -0.97
N ALA A 55 8.37 -8.44 -1.49
CA ALA A 55 7.96 -8.03 -2.84
C ALA A 55 7.76 -6.51 -2.91
N GLU A 56 8.24 -5.90 -3.99
CA GLU A 56 7.90 -4.53 -4.36
C GLU A 56 6.52 -4.51 -5.01
N VAL A 57 5.70 -3.55 -4.58
CA VAL A 57 4.31 -3.44 -5.01
C VAL A 57 3.93 -2.00 -5.26
N LEU A 58 3.03 -1.77 -6.21
CA LEU A 58 2.43 -0.48 -6.49
C LEU A 58 1.06 -0.39 -5.81
N VAL A 59 0.81 0.67 -5.06
CA VAL A 59 -0.54 0.95 -4.54
C VAL A 59 -1.42 1.47 -5.67
N VAL A 60 -2.50 0.76 -5.97
CA VAL A 60 -3.43 1.10 -7.07
C VAL A 60 -4.76 1.67 -6.58
N GLU A 61 -5.14 1.37 -5.33
CA GLU A 61 -6.41 1.80 -4.74
C GLU A 61 -6.31 1.94 -3.22
N VAL A 62 -7.20 2.74 -2.62
CA VAL A 62 -7.46 2.78 -1.18
C VAL A 62 -8.88 2.25 -0.93
N ARG A 63 -8.99 1.14 -0.19
CA ARG A 63 -10.26 0.45 0.11
C ARG A 63 -10.95 0.96 1.38
N GLY A 64 -10.25 1.74 2.19
CA GLY A 64 -10.74 2.27 3.45
C GLY A 64 -9.59 2.77 4.33
N THR A 65 -9.88 3.04 5.60
CA THR A 65 -8.89 3.54 6.55
C THR A 65 -7.69 2.59 6.63
N ARG A 66 -6.50 3.11 6.28
CA ARG A 66 -5.22 2.38 6.35
C ARG A 66 -5.19 1.08 5.55
N THR A 67 -6.03 0.96 4.52
CA THR A 67 -6.16 -0.27 3.72
C THR A 67 -6.05 0.05 2.23
N VAL A 68 -5.12 -0.62 1.56
CA VAL A 68 -4.80 -0.41 0.15
C VAL A 68 -4.92 -1.71 -0.64
N VAL A 69 -5.11 -1.55 -1.95
CA VAL A 69 -4.94 -2.62 -2.94
C VAL A 69 -3.60 -2.41 -3.63
N VAL A 70 -2.83 -3.49 -3.81
CA VAL A 70 -1.49 -3.46 -4.36
C VAL A 70 -1.31 -4.49 -5.46
N GLU A 71 -0.52 -4.12 -6.47
CA GLU A 71 -0.13 -4.97 -7.59
C GLU A 71 1.39 -5.17 -7.59
N PRO A 72 1.92 -6.31 -8.10
CA PRO A 72 3.37 -6.50 -8.26
C PRO A 72 4.01 -5.38 -9.07
N TRP A 73 5.09 -4.79 -8.55
CA TRP A 73 5.83 -3.76 -9.26
C TRP A 73 7.08 -4.33 -9.92
N GLN A 74 7.25 -4.07 -11.22
CA GLN A 74 8.37 -4.60 -12.03
C GLN A 74 9.43 -3.52 -12.35
N GLY A 75 9.32 -2.32 -11.79
CA GLY A 75 10.18 -1.18 -12.14
C GLY A 75 9.72 -0.42 -13.37
N LEU A 76 10.40 0.70 -13.65
CA LEU A 76 10.29 1.42 -14.92
C LEU A 76 11.39 0.89 -15.84
N ALA A 77 11.01 0.40 -17.02
CA ALA A 77 11.94 0.03 -18.08
C ALA A 77 12.52 1.26 -18.79
#